data_AF-A0A6A3E439-F1
#
_entry.id   AF-A0A6A3E439-F1
#
_cell.length_a   1.000
_cell.length_b   1.000
_cell.length_c   1.000
_cell.angle_alpha   90.00
_cell.angle_beta   90.00
_cell.angle_gamma   90.00
#
_symmetry.space_group_name_H-M   'P 1'
#
loop_
_entity.id
_entity.type
_entity.pdbx_description
1 polymer ?
#
loop_
_entity_poly.entity_id
_entity_poly.type
_entity_poly.pdbx_seq_one_letter_code
_entity_poly.pdbx_strand_id
1 'polypeptide(L)'
;MYAWYFPKGRQYIYKYKSGHRHYWSYAIVWTDNPNPDNSTILGVSMSAGVGFRKASPPKSKFMIDGTTVKFDSYRSFWGSKQGVRLTTKSGDTQDLITWEQLTDEAWTALSDADFDVNWSLKKVVMPLKDDAFTEKLKQAYPW
;
A
#
# COMPACT_ATOMS: atom_id res chain seq x y z
N MET A 1 2.68 -2.93 8.15
CA MET A 1 2.33 -2.51 6.76
C MET A 1 0.82 -2.55 6.65
N TYR A 2 0.20 -1.54 6.03
CA TYR A 2 -1.23 -1.50 5.75
C TYR A 2 -1.45 -1.75 4.26
N ALA A 3 -2.41 -2.60 3.91
CA ALA A 3 -2.73 -2.95 2.54
C ALA A 3 -4.22 -2.80 2.26
N TRP A 4 -4.55 -2.34 1.06
CA TRP A 4 -5.91 -2.19 0.56
C TRP A 4 -6.06 -2.93 -0.77
N TYR A 5 -7.11 -3.74 -0.85
CA TYR A 5 -7.51 -4.40 -2.08
C TYR A 5 -8.55 -3.57 -2.83
N PHE A 6 -8.36 -3.46 -4.14
CA PHE A 6 -9.34 -2.90 -5.06
C PHE A 6 -9.64 -3.95 -6.14
N PRO A 7 -10.92 -4.16 -6.52
CA PRO A 7 -11.28 -5.12 -7.57
C PRO A 7 -10.66 -4.80 -8.94
N LYS A 8 -10.27 -3.53 -9.18
CA LYS A 8 -9.67 -3.05 -10.42
C LYS A 8 -8.57 -2.02 -10.18
N GLY A 9 -7.49 -2.15 -10.94
CA GLY A 9 -6.39 -1.18 -11.00
C GLY A 9 -6.46 -0.32 -12.25
N ARG A 10 -5.88 0.89 -12.19
CA ARG A 10 -5.69 1.75 -13.37
C ARG A 10 -4.29 1.55 -13.96
N GLN A 11 -4.26 1.23 -15.23
CA GLN A 11 -3.05 1.20 -16.05
C GLN A 11 -3.41 1.63 -17.46
N TYR A 12 -2.62 2.52 -18.06
CA TYR A 12 -2.77 2.84 -19.47
C TYR A 12 -1.90 1.88 -20.29
N ILE A 13 -2.49 1.24 -21.30
CA ILE A 13 -1.78 0.36 -22.23
C ILE A 13 -1.84 0.96 -23.63
N TYR A 14 -3.06 1.11 -24.20
CA TYR A 14 -3.31 1.84 -25.45
C TYR A 14 -4.77 2.29 -25.53
N LYS A 15 -5.14 3.02 -26.59
CA LYS A 15 -6.41 3.76 -26.77
C LYS A 15 -7.69 3.04 -26.34
N TYR A 16 -7.78 1.71 -26.51
CA TYR A 16 -8.98 0.91 -26.19
C TYR A 16 -8.75 -0.15 -25.11
N LYS A 17 -7.57 -0.19 -24.48
CA LYS A 17 -7.24 -1.14 -23.41
C LYS A 17 -6.61 -0.41 -22.23
N SER A 18 -7.37 -0.34 -21.14
CA SER A 18 -6.95 0.34 -19.91
C SER A 18 -7.50 -0.35 -18.66
N GLY A 19 -6.80 -0.15 -17.54
CA GLY A 19 -7.06 -0.80 -16.27
C GLY A 19 -6.60 -2.26 -16.26
N HIS A 20 -6.79 -2.98 -15.16
CA HIS A 20 -6.66 -4.43 -15.05
C HIS A 20 -7.47 -4.93 -13.85
N ARG A 21 -7.79 -6.23 -13.82
CA ARG A 21 -8.41 -6.86 -12.66
C ARG A 21 -7.38 -6.92 -11.53
N HIS A 22 -7.86 -6.79 -10.29
CA HIS A 22 -7.08 -6.81 -9.06
C HIS A 22 -6.10 -5.65 -8.93
N TYR A 23 -6.07 -5.02 -7.77
CA TYR A 23 -5.06 -4.04 -7.46
C TYR A 23 -4.84 -3.98 -5.95
N TRP A 24 -3.60 -4.19 -5.55
CA TRP A 24 -3.16 -4.02 -4.18
C TRP A 24 -2.40 -2.71 -4.05
N SER A 25 -2.83 -1.89 -3.11
CA SER A 25 -2.09 -0.72 -2.66
C SER A 25 -1.64 -0.93 -1.23
N TYR A 26 -0.51 -0.36 -0.84
CA TYR A 26 -0.03 -0.47 0.53
C TYR A 26 0.77 0.75 0.98
N ALA A 27 0.82 0.93 2.29
CA ALA A 27 1.69 1.86 2.98
C ALA A 27 2.42 1.14 4.11
N ILE A 28 3.67 1.50 4.35
CA ILE A 28 4.48 1.02 5.47
C ILE A 28 4.69 2.23 6.37
N VAL A 29 4.31 2.08 7.63
CA VAL A 29 4.62 3.03 8.70
C VAL A 29 5.81 2.46 9.45
N TRP A 30 6.86 3.25 9.58
CA TRP A 30 8.09 2.89 10.28
C TRP A 30 8.10 3.59 11.62
N THR A 31 8.22 2.81 12.68
CA THR A 31 8.18 3.27 14.07
C THR A 31 9.51 2.99 14.77
N ASP A 32 9.76 3.72 15.85
CA ASP A 32 10.91 3.52 16.74
C ASP A 32 10.74 2.32 17.69
N ASN A 33 9.50 1.95 18.00
CA ASN A 33 9.15 0.94 18.99
C ASN A 33 7.99 0.07 18.49
N PRO A 34 8.01 -1.25 18.75
CA PRO A 34 6.84 -2.11 18.50
C PRO A 34 5.65 -1.85 19.44
N ASN A 35 5.85 -1.20 20.60
CA ASN A 35 4.78 -0.90 21.55
C ASN A 35 3.90 0.25 21.04
N PRO A 36 2.59 0.03 20.74
CA PRO A 36 1.72 1.06 20.19
C PRO A 36 1.45 2.23 21.15
N ASP A 37 1.54 2.01 22.46
CA ASP A 37 1.26 3.05 23.47
C ASP A 37 2.42 4.03 23.65
N ASN A 38 3.62 3.66 23.19
CA ASN A 38 4.83 4.45 23.32
C ASN A 38 5.68 4.33 22.06
N SER A 39 5.13 4.81 20.95
CA SER A 39 5.84 4.83 19.68
C SER A 39 5.62 6.10 18.87
N THR A 40 6.68 6.53 18.20
CA THR A 40 6.70 7.66 17.28
C THR A 40 6.86 7.17 15.84
N ILE A 41 6.11 7.78 14.92
CA ILE A 41 6.26 7.52 13.48
C ILE A 41 7.52 8.24 12.97
N LEU A 42 8.53 7.45 12.61
CA LEU A 42 9.80 7.93 12.07
C LEU A 42 9.77 8.12 10.55
N GLY A 43 8.93 7.35 9.86
CA GLY A 43 8.90 7.36 8.40
C GLY A 43 7.69 6.67 7.83
N VAL A 44 7.39 6.98 6.58
CA VAL A 44 6.33 6.33 5.81
C VAL A 44 6.78 6.05 4.39
N SER A 45 6.45 4.86 3.91
CA SER A 45 6.71 4.43 2.54
C SER A 45 5.40 3.99 1.90
N MET A 46 5.15 4.38 0.66
CA MET A 46 3.87 4.16 -0.02
C MET A 46 4.10 3.50 -1.37
N SER A 47 3.26 2.54 -1.71
CA SER A 47 3.24 1.94 -3.04
C SER A 47 2.87 2.99 -4.07
N ALA A 48 3.74 3.21 -5.04
CA ALA A 48 3.45 4.02 -6.22
C ALA A 48 3.27 3.12 -7.44
N GLY A 49 2.61 3.65 -8.48
CA GLY A 49 2.44 2.90 -9.74
C GLY A 49 3.76 2.35 -10.30
N VAL A 50 4.88 3.03 -10.03
CA VAL A 50 6.25 2.50 -10.18
C VAL A 50 7.05 2.88 -8.94
N GLY A 51 7.77 1.92 -8.34
CA GLY A 51 8.61 2.13 -7.15
C GLY A 51 7.84 2.49 -5.89
N PHE A 52 8.46 3.30 -5.05
CA PHE A 52 7.95 3.70 -3.73
C PHE A 52 8.09 5.21 -3.56
N ARG A 53 7.09 5.82 -2.92
CA ARG A 53 7.24 7.16 -2.34
C ARG A 53 7.64 7.01 -0.88
N LYS A 54 8.56 7.84 -0.41
CA LYS A 54 9.12 7.76 0.95
C LYS A 54 9.05 9.16 1.58
N ALA A 55 8.81 9.23 2.89
CA ALA A 55 8.93 10.45 3.68
C ALA A 55 9.40 10.09 5.08
N SER A 56 10.54 10.65 5.51
CA SER A 56 11.06 10.48 6.86
C SER A 56 11.65 11.79 7.40
N PRO A 57 11.10 12.34 8.49
CA PRO A 57 9.75 12.07 9.02
C PRO A 57 8.65 12.63 8.10
N PRO A 58 7.42 12.09 8.13
CA PRO A 58 6.28 12.75 7.51
C PRO A 58 6.01 14.11 8.16
N LYS A 59 5.67 15.12 7.36
CA LYS A 59 5.31 16.46 7.88
C LYS A 59 3.98 16.40 8.65
N SER A 60 3.88 17.14 9.75
CA SER A 60 2.69 17.19 10.63
C SER A 60 1.37 17.44 9.91
N LYS A 61 1.35 18.26 8.86
CA LYS A 61 0.14 18.52 8.04
C LYS A 61 -0.47 17.26 7.39
N PHE A 62 0.31 16.19 7.28
CA PHE A 62 -0.12 14.88 6.76
C PHE A 62 -0.51 13.92 7.87
N MET A 63 -0.60 14.37 9.12
CA MET A 63 -0.92 13.54 10.27
C MET A 63 -2.09 14.12 11.06
N ILE A 64 -2.71 13.27 11.88
CA ILE A 64 -3.69 13.62 12.91
C ILE A 64 -3.04 13.19 14.23
N ASP A 65 -2.88 14.16 15.14
CA ASP A 65 -2.33 13.99 16.49
C ASP A 65 -0.98 13.23 16.59
N GLY A 66 -0.20 13.21 15.50
CA GLY A 66 1.09 12.49 15.44
C GLY A 66 0.98 10.96 15.38
N THR A 67 -0.21 10.38 15.46
CA THR A 67 -0.43 8.93 15.51
C THR A 67 -1.03 8.37 14.22
N THR A 68 -1.77 9.18 13.47
CA THR A 68 -2.46 8.73 12.26
C THR A 68 -1.96 9.47 11.03
N VAL A 69 -1.49 8.73 10.02
CA VAL A 69 -1.01 9.30 8.75
C VAL A 69 -2.14 9.35 7.74
N LYS A 70 -2.31 10.49 7.07
CA LYS A 70 -3.34 10.71 6.06
C LYS A 70 -2.84 10.31 4.67
N PHE A 71 -3.56 9.35 4.07
CA PHE A 71 -3.27 8.83 2.75
C PHE A 71 -4.40 9.15 1.76
N ASP A 72 -4.03 9.35 0.49
CA ASP A 72 -4.95 9.51 -0.64
C ASP A 72 -4.63 8.43 -1.69
N SER A 73 -5.67 7.72 -2.12
CA SER A 73 -5.59 6.82 -3.28
C SER A 73 -5.74 7.67 -4.54
N TYR A 74 -4.65 7.89 -5.25
CA TYR A 74 -4.64 8.78 -6.40
C TYR A 74 -4.51 8.02 -7.72
N ARG A 75 -5.04 8.65 -8.78
CA ARG A 75 -4.84 8.25 -10.16
C ARG A 75 -4.14 9.38 -10.89
N SER A 76 -3.07 9.08 -11.61
CA SER A 76 -2.37 10.09 -12.41
C SER A 76 -3.26 10.57 -13.56
N PHE A 77 -3.22 11.88 -13.81
CA PHE A 77 -4.01 12.54 -14.86
C PHE A 77 -3.66 11.97 -16.25
N TRP A 78 -2.36 11.80 -16.53
CA TRP A 78 -1.85 11.22 -17.78
C TRP A 78 -1.87 9.67 -17.82
N GLY A 79 -2.77 9.05 -17.05
CA GLY A 79 -3.32 7.74 -17.41
C GLY A 79 -2.66 6.50 -16.82
N SER A 80 -1.41 6.52 -16.39
CA SER A 80 -0.66 5.26 -16.19
C SER A 80 -0.47 4.78 -14.76
N LYS A 81 -0.78 5.56 -13.71
CA LYS A 81 -0.41 5.20 -12.33
C LYS A 81 -1.58 5.35 -11.37
N GLN A 82 -1.93 4.25 -10.69
CA GLN A 82 -2.65 4.26 -9.42
C GLN A 82 -1.64 4.08 -8.29
N GLY A 83 -1.89 4.63 -7.11
CA GLY A 83 -1.07 4.41 -5.93
C GLY A 83 -1.56 5.18 -4.72
N VAL A 84 -0.75 5.16 -3.67
CA VAL A 84 -0.99 5.91 -2.43
C VAL A 84 0.00 7.07 -2.33
N ARG A 85 -0.48 8.19 -1.83
CA ARG A 85 0.34 9.37 -1.50
C ARG A 85 -0.12 10.00 -0.19
N LEU A 86 0.74 10.79 0.43
CA LEU A 86 0.36 11.66 1.53
C LEU A 86 -0.62 12.74 1.07
N THR A 87 -1.54 13.10 1.95
CA THR A 87 -2.56 14.12 1.68
C THR A 87 -2.84 14.99 2.91
N THR A 88 -3.25 16.23 2.68
CA THR A 88 -3.75 17.10 3.75
C THR A 88 -5.24 16.94 3.99
N LYS A 89 -5.97 16.34 3.03
CA LYS A 89 -7.41 16.11 3.12
C LYS A 89 -7.73 15.09 4.21
N SER A 90 -8.84 15.30 4.90
CA SER A 90 -9.43 14.27 5.76
C SER A 90 -9.91 13.10 4.91
N GLY A 91 -9.88 11.91 5.50
CA GLY A 91 -10.45 10.70 4.95
C GLY A 91 -11.03 9.85 6.08
N ASP A 92 -11.35 8.61 5.78
CA ASP A 92 -11.98 7.69 6.72
C ASP A 92 -11.05 6.51 7.06
N THR A 93 -11.35 5.84 8.17
CA THR A 93 -10.76 4.56 8.53
C THR A 93 -11.55 3.40 7.93
N GLN A 94 -10.94 2.22 7.92
CA GLN A 94 -11.58 0.97 7.53
C GLN A 94 -11.39 -0.01 8.68
N ASP A 95 -12.29 -0.97 8.80
CA ASP A 95 -12.14 -2.06 9.77
C ASP A 95 -10.85 -2.84 9.45
N LEU A 96 -9.98 -2.91 10.44
CA LEU A 96 -8.67 -3.54 10.32
C LEU A 96 -8.76 -5.01 10.70
N ILE A 97 -8.24 -5.87 9.83
CA ILE A 97 -7.88 -7.24 10.16
C ILE A 97 -6.38 -7.41 9.90
N THR A 98 -5.64 -7.91 10.89
CA THR A 98 -4.19 -8.14 10.72
C THR A 98 -3.93 -9.49 10.07
N TRP A 99 -2.71 -9.68 9.55
CA TRP A 99 -2.30 -10.93 8.89
C TRP A 99 -2.39 -12.11 9.86
N GLU A 100 -2.06 -11.87 11.13
CA GLU A 100 -2.06 -12.84 12.23
C GLU A 100 -3.46 -13.14 12.78
N GLN A 101 -4.46 -12.31 12.44
CA GLN A 101 -5.87 -12.51 12.81
C GLN A 101 -6.66 -13.28 11.76
N LEU A 102 -6.09 -13.53 10.58
CA LEU A 102 -6.75 -14.31 9.53
C LEU A 102 -6.94 -15.76 9.98
N THR A 103 -8.02 -16.39 9.49
CA THR A 103 -8.14 -17.85 9.58
C THR A 103 -7.14 -18.52 8.65
N ASP A 104 -6.82 -19.79 8.92
CA ASP A 104 -5.90 -20.57 8.07
C ASP A 104 -6.37 -20.60 6.61
N GLU A 105 -7.69 -20.66 6.35
CA GLU A 105 -8.25 -20.65 5.00
C GLU A 105 -8.04 -19.31 4.31
N ALA A 106 -8.26 -18.20 5.02
CA ALA A 106 -8.08 -16.86 4.46
C ALA A 106 -6.60 -16.55 4.21
N TRP A 107 -5.73 -16.95 5.14
CA TRP A 107 -4.28 -16.85 5.01
C TRP A 107 -3.79 -17.64 3.79
N THR A 108 -4.17 -18.91 3.68
CA THR A 108 -3.82 -19.78 2.55
C THR A 108 -4.32 -19.20 1.23
N ALA A 109 -5.59 -18.78 1.18
CA ALA A 109 -6.16 -18.19 -0.02
C ALA A 109 -5.41 -16.92 -0.47
N LEU A 110 -5.00 -16.06 0.46
CA LEU A 110 -4.26 -14.84 0.12
C LEU A 110 -2.80 -15.10 -0.27
N SER A 111 -2.17 -16.13 0.31
CA SER A 111 -0.81 -16.55 -0.02
C SER A 111 -0.70 -17.19 -1.40
N ASP A 112 -1.67 -18.05 -1.75
CA ASP A 112 -1.64 -18.88 -2.96
C ASP A 112 -2.36 -18.27 -4.16
N ALA A 113 -3.28 -17.32 -3.95
CA ALA A 113 -4.05 -16.74 -5.05
C ALA A 113 -3.17 -16.03 -6.09
N ASP A 114 -3.41 -16.35 -7.35
CA ASP A 114 -2.86 -15.61 -8.48
C ASP A 114 -3.71 -14.38 -8.77
N PHE A 115 -3.23 -13.22 -8.31
CA PHE A 115 -3.82 -11.92 -8.64
C PHE A 115 -3.27 -11.34 -9.95
N ASP A 116 -2.25 -11.97 -10.54
CA ASP A 116 -1.57 -11.43 -11.70
C ASP A 116 -2.47 -11.42 -12.94
N VAL A 117 -2.21 -10.47 -13.81
CA VAL A 117 -2.90 -10.35 -15.08
C VAL A 117 -1.81 -10.28 -16.13
N ASN A 118 -1.74 -11.29 -17.01
CA ASN A 118 -0.67 -11.49 -17.98
C ASN A 118 -0.35 -10.27 -18.87
N TRP A 119 -1.32 -9.39 -19.09
CA TRP A 119 -1.15 -8.18 -19.89
C TRP A 119 -0.93 -6.91 -19.07
N SER A 120 -0.90 -7.00 -17.73
CA SER A 120 -0.51 -5.91 -16.86
C SER A 120 1.00 -5.62 -17.02
N LEU A 121 1.41 -4.36 -16.84
CA LEU A 121 2.82 -3.97 -16.96
C LEU A 121 3.62 -4.35 -15.71
N LYS A 122 2.93 -4.79 -14.65
CA LYS A 122 3.52 -5.14 -13.37
C LYS A 122 2.68 -6.21 -12.68
N LYS A 123 3.36 -7.24 -12.18
CA LYS A 123 2.72 -8.28 -11.38
C LYS A 123 1.90 -7.71 -10.24
N VAL A 124 0.66 -8.17 -10.14
CA VAL A 124 -0.21 -7.86 -9.01
C VAL A 124 0.01 -8.95 -7.96
N VAL A 125 0.61 -8.56 -6.83
CA VAL A 125 1.01 -9.50 -5.77
C VAL A 125 0.45 -9.01 -4.44
N MET A 126 -0.12 -9.93 -3.66
CA MET A 126 -0.56 -9.69 -2.30
C MET A 126 0.64 -9.19 -1.46
N PRO A 127 0.60 -7.98 -0.88
CA PRO A 127 1.80 -7.33 -0.37
C PRO A 127 2.28 -7.82 1.00
N LEU A 128 1.44 -8.53 1.76
CA LEU A 128 1.76 -9.07 3.08
C LEU A 128 2.16 -10.55 3.06
N LYS A 129 2.06 -11.25 1.92
CA LYS A 129 2.56 -12.63 1.82
C LYS A 129 4.07 -12.64 2.03
N ASP A 130 4.59 -13.67 2.71
CA ASP A 130 5.93 -13.66 3.35
C ASP A 130 7.08 -13.15 2.46
N ASP A 131 7.23 -13.72 1.26
CA ASP A 131 8.28 -13.31 0.32
C ASP A 131 8.12 -11.85 -0.13
N ALA A 132 6.90 -11.47 -0.48
CA ALA A 132 6.60 -10.13 -0.98
C ALA A 132 6.71 -9.09 0.14
N PHE A 133 6.31 -9.45 1.36
CA PHE A 133 6.40 -8.60 2.53
C PHE A 133 7.84 -8.22 2.82
N THR A 134 8.71 -9.23 2.95
CA THR A 134 10.13 -9.05 3.23
C THR A 134 10.83 -8.25 2.13
N GLU A 135 10.57 -8.57 0.85
CA GLU A 135 11.12 -7.83 -0.29
C GLU A 135 10.68 -6.35 -0.27
N LYS A 136 9.38 -6.10 -0.04
CA LYS A 136 8.82 -4.75 -0.01
C LYS A 136 9.38 -3.93 1.13
N LEU A 137 9.54 -4.49 2.32
CA LEU A 137 10.16 -3.78 3.45
C LEU A 137 11.58 -3.32 3.09
N LYS A 138 12.40 -4.21 2.52
CA LYS A 138 13.78 -3.89 2.11
C LYS A 138 13.83 -2.77 1.08
N GLN A 139 13.03 -2.86 0.01
CA GLN A 139 13.01 -1.83 -1.04
C GLN A 139 12.42 -0.50 -0.57
N ALA A 140 11.45 -0.56 0.33
CA ALA A 140 10.73 0.60 0.82
C ALA A 140 11.41 1.30 2.00
N TYR A 141 12.48 0.73 2.56
CA TYR A 141 13.19 1.33 3.69
C TYR A 141 13.59 2.79 3.39
N PRO A 142 13.20 3.77 4.24
CA PRO A 142 13.27 5.18 3.88
C PRO A 142 14.59 5.88 4.24
N TRP A 143 15.57 5.14 4.77
CA TRP A 143 16.92 5.59 5.10
C TRP A 143 17.97 4.79 4.31
#